data_AF-A0A355QEM7-F1
#
_entry.id   AF-A0A355QEM7-F1
#
_cell.length_a   1.000
_cell.length_b   1.000
_cell.length_c   1.000
_cell.angle_alpha   90.00
_cell.angle_beta   90.00
_cell.angle_gamma   90.00
#
_symmetry.space_group_name_H-M   'P 1'
#
loop_
_entity.id
_entity.type
_entity.pdbx_description
1 polymer ?
#
loop_
_entity_poly.entity_id
_entity_poly.type
_entity_poly.pdbx_seq_one_letter_code
_entity_poly.pdbx_strand_id
1 'polypeptide(L)'
;EADRIGLVNRIVAEADLDAHVADVVERIAAGPPLALSMSKALLNNGAQTSMSQALEAEGQAQATNFGTQDTREAARAWIEKRQPEFEGR
;
A
#
# COMPACT_ATOMS: atom_id res chain seq x y z
N GLU A 1 -20.21 -2.53 -17.59
CA GLU A 1 -21.02 -2.76 -16.39
C GLU A 1 -20.18 -3.06 -15.14
N ALA A 2 -19.33 -4.10 -15.13
CA ALA A 2 -18.48 -4.43 -13.97
C ALA A 2 -17.66 -3.24 -13.43
N ASP A 3 -17.06 -2.44 -14.31
CA ASP A 3 -16.32 -1.22 -13.97
C ASP A 3 -17.22 -0.14 -13.33
N ARG A 4 -18.38 0.11 -13.93
CA ARG A 4 -19.37 1.10 -13.45
C ARG A 4 -19.83 0.83 -12.02
N ILE A 5 -19.96 -0.44 -11.63
CA ILE A 5 -20.38 -0.84 -10.27
C ILE A 5 -19.22 -1.01 -9.29
N GLY A 6 -17.97 -0.84 -9.73
CA GLY A 6 -16.78 -0.99 -8.90
C GLY A 6 -16.34 -2.43 -8.61
N LEU A 7 -16.79 -3.41 -9.40
CA LEU A 7 -16.37 -4.81 -9.25
C LEU A 7 -14.93 -5.04 -9.73
N VAL A 8 -14.49 -4.26 -10.72
CA VAL A 8 -13.12 -4.27 -11.25
C VAL A 8 -12.50 -2.89 -11.11
N ASN A 9 -11.17 -2.83 -10.94
CA ASN A 9 -10.46 -1.55 -10.80
C ASN A 9 -10.21 -0.85 -12.15
N ARG A 10 -10.12 -1.61 -13.25
CA ARG A 10 -9.83 -1.07 -14.59
C ARG A 10 -10.24 -2.06 -15.68
N ILE A 11 -10.64 -1.53 -16.84
CA ILE A 11 -10.79 -2.27 -18.09
C ILE A 11 -9.67 -1.83 -19.04
N VAL A 12 -8.96 -2.78 -19.64
CA VAL A 12 -7.92 -2.56 -20.66
C VAL A 12 -8.19 -3.44 -21.88
N ALA A 13 -7.53 -3.15 -23.00
CA ALA A 13 -7.58 -4.05 -24.16
C ALA A 13 -6.91 -5.38 -23.79
N GLU A 14 -7.34 -6.48 -24.41
CA GLU A 14 -6.79 -7.82 -24.14
C GLU A 14 -5.27 -7.87 -24.31
N ALA A 15 -4.76 -7.26 -25.38
CA ALA A 15 -3.32 -7.20 -25.67
C ALA A 15 -2.50 -6.42 -24.61
N ASP A 16 -3.15 -5.57 -23.81
CA ASP A 16 -2.50 -4.75 -22.79
C ASP A 16 -2.62 -5.35 -21.38
N LEU A 17 -3.36 -6.44 -21.20
CA LEU A 17 -3.69 -7.00 -19.89
C LEU A 17 -2.43 -7.38 -19.10
N ASP A 18 -1.54 -8.15 -19.70
CA ASP A 18 -0.32 -8.62 -19.03
C ASP A 18 0.61 -7.45 -18.67
N ALA A 19 0.73 -6.46 -19.55
CA ALA A 19 1.52 -5.26 -19.30
C ALA A 19 0.92 -4.44 -18.14
N HIS A 20 -0.40 -4.31 -18.08
CA HIS A 20 -1.07 -3.61 -17.00
C HIS A 20 -0.92 -4.33 -15.65
N VAL A 21 -1.06 -5.66 -15.63
CA VAL A 21 -0.84 -6.47 -14.44
C VAL A 21 0.61 -6.33 -13.94
N ALA A 22 1.59 -6.39 -14.86
CA ALA A 22 2.99 -6.21 -14.52
C ALA A 22 3.27 -4.85 -13.87
N ASP A 23 2.73 -3.74 -14.42
CA ASP A 23 2.85 -2.40 -13.83
C ASP A 23 2.30 -2.36 -12.39
N VAL A 24 1.11 -2.92 -12.17
CA VAL A 24 0.48 -2.94 -10.85
C VAL A 24 1.31 -3.73 -9.85
N VAL A 25 1.81 -4.90 -10.25
CA VAL A 25 2.67 -5.74 -9.40
C VAL A 25 3.98 -5.02 -9.08
N GLU A 26 4.64 -4.44 -10.08
CA GLU A 26 5.91 -3.72 -9.90
C GLU A 26 5.75 -2.58 -8.90
N ARG A 27 4.69 -1.78 -9.02
CA ARG A 27 4.43 -0.66 -8.10
C ARG A 27 4.17 -1.10 -6.66
N ILE A 28 3.45 -2.21 -6.47
CA ILE A 28 3.20 -2.76 -5.13
C ILE A 28 4.48 -3.38 -4.55
N ALA A 29 5.22 -4.13 -5.37
CA ALA A 29 6.47 -4.78 -4.96
C ALA A 29 7.58 -3.78 -4.63
N ALA A 30 7.59 -2.61 -5.29
CA ALA A 30 8.50 -1.51 -5.01
C ALA A 30 8.11 -0.69 -3.76
N GLY A 31 7.01 -1.01 -3.09
CA GLY A 31 6.56 -0.32 -1.87
C GLY A 31 7.08 -0.96 -0.57
N PRO A 32 6.91 -0.29 0.58
CA PRO A 32 7.36 -0.78 1.89
C PRO A 32 6.49 -1.95 2.36
N PRO A 33 7.01 -3.19 2.42
CA PRO A 33 6.17 -4.38 2.58
C PRO A 33 5.46 -4.44 3.93
N LEU A 34 6.10 -3.98 5.01
CA LEU A 34 5.47 -3.93 6.34
C LEU A 34 4.30 -2.96 6.36
N ALA A 35 4.51 -1.73 5.87
CA ALA A 35 3.46 -0.72 5.84
C ALA A 35 2.30 -1.14 4.93
N LEU A 36 2.57 -1.71 3.74
CA LEU A 36 1.55 -2.23 2.84
C LEU A 36 0.72 -3.36 3.48
N SER A 37 1.39 -4.29 4.17
CA SER A 37 0.72 -5.37 4.89
C SER A 37 -0.20 -4.84 5.99
N MET A 38 0.28 -3.88 6.78
CA MET A 38 -0.48 -3.26 7.86
C MET A 38 -1.66 -2.44 7.33
N SER A 39 -1.48 -1.65 6.27
CA SER A 39 -2.58 -0.94 5.61
C SER A 39 -3.66 -1.90 5.10
N LYS A 40 -3.28 -3.02 4.48
CA LYS A 40 -4.25 -4.02 4.03
C LYS A 40 -5.03 -4.63 5.20
N ALA A 41 -4.35 -4.95 6.30
CA ALA A 41 -5.00 -5.48 7.50
C ALA A 41 -5.98 -4.46 8.11
N LEU A 42 -5.59 -3.18 8.20
CA LEU A 42 -6.45 -2.11 8.70
C LEU A 42 -7.70 -1.92 7.83
N LEU A 43 -7.56 -1.89 6.50
CA LEU A 43 -8.70 -1.75 5.59
C LEU A 43 -9.68 -2.93 5.71
N ASN A 44 -9.18 -4.16 5.80
CA ASN A 44 -10.01 -5.35 5.92
C ASN A 44 -10.77 -5.39 7.26
N ASN A 45 -10.11 -4.98 8.34
CA ASN A 45 -10.71 -4.98 9.68
C ASN A 45 -11.61 -3.77 9.92
N GLY A 46 -11.30 -2.61 9.33
CA GLY A 46 -12.02 -1.35 9.51
C GLY A 46 -13.51 -1.44 9.15
N ALA A 47 -13.86 -2.28 8.18
CA ALA A 47 -15.25 -2.54 7.80
C ALA A 47 -16.08 -3.24 8.91
N GLN A 48 -15.43 -3.81 9.92
CA GLN A 48 -16.05 -4.58 11.00
C GLN A 48 -15.93 -3.90 12.37
N THR A 49 -15.27 -2.74 12.44
CA THR A 49 -15.00 -2.02 13.68
C THR A 49 -15.66 -0.66 13.70
N SER A 50 -15.87 -0.09 14.89
CA SER A 50 -16.25 1.32 14.99
C SER A 50 -15.14 2.24 14.48
N MET A 51 -15.50 3.47 14.09
CA MET A 51 -14.52 4.49 13.68
C MET A 51 -13.43 4.71 14.74
N SER A 52 -13.81 4.80 16.02
CA SER A 52 -12.84 5.01 17.10
C SER A 52 -11.83 3.87 17.22
N GLN A 53 -12.29 2.62 17.08
CA GLN A 53 -11.41 1.45 17.09
C GLN A 53 -10.50 1.40 15.87
N ALA A 54 -11.02 1.77 14.68
CA ALA A 54 -10.22 1.84 13.46
C ALA A 54 -9.10 2.88 13.59
N LEU A 55 -9.40 4.07 14.13
CA LEU A 55 -8.42 5.13 14.37
C LEU A 55 -7.37 4.72 15.40
N GLU A 56 -7.77 4.01 16.46
CA GLU A 56 -6.81 3.51 17.44
C GLU A 56 -5.87 2.46 16.85
N ALA A 57 -6.41 1.51 16.07
CA ALA A 57 -5.61 0.52 15.35
C ALA A 57 -4.65 1.18 14.34
N GLU A 58 -5.12 2.20 13.63
CA GLU A 58 -4.28 2.99 12.72
C GLU A 58 -3.15 3.69 13.46
N GLY A 59 -3.43 4.31 14.62
CA GLY A 59 -2.41 4.95 15.45
C GLY A 59 -1.30 3.99 15.87
N GLN A 60 -1.65 2.78 16.29
CA GLN A 60 -0.68 1.73 16.63
C GLN A 60 0.14 1.29 15.42
N ALA A 61 -0.50 1.16 14.26
CA ALA A 61 0.19 0.79 13.03
C ALA A 61 1.17 1.87 12.58
N GLN A 62 0.78 3.14 12.66
CA GLN A 62 1.66 4.27 12.35
C GLN A 62 2.88 4.28 13.29
N ALA A 63 2.67 4.13 14.60
CA ALA A 63 3.77 4.08 15.57
C ALA A 63 4.77 2.96 15.25
N THR A 64 4.28 1.79 14.84
CA THR A 64 5.13 0.67 14.40
C THR A 64 5.88 1.03 13.11
N ASN A 65 5.20 1.57 12.10
CA ASN A 65 5.82 1.96 10.83
C ASN A 65 6.95 2.98 11.04
N PHE A 66 6.75 4.01 11.89
CA PHE A 66 7.80 4.99 12.20
C PHE A 66 9.05 4.38 12.86
N GLY A 67 8.94 3.19 13.46
CA GLY A 67 10.07 2.44 14.02
C GLY A 67 10.92 1.68 12.98
N THR A 68 10.43 1.50 11.76
CA THR A 68 11.08 0.70 10.70
C THR A 68 12.24 1.43 10.02
N GLN A 69 13.16 0.68 9.43
CA GLN A 69 14.20 1.21 8.54
C GLN A 69 13.59 1.77 7.25
N ASP A 70 12.52 1.15 6.75
CA ASP A 70 11.83 1.61 5.54
C ASP A 70 11.32 3.05 5.68
N THR A 71 10.85 3.47 6.86
CA THR A 71 10.44 4.88 7.08
C THR A 71 11.63 5.84 7.04
N ARG A 72 12.79 5.43 7.59
CA ARG A 72 14.02 6.23 7.52
C ARG A 72 14.52 6.33 6.10
N GLU A 73 14.44 5.25 5.35
CA GLU A 73 14.82 5.20 3.94
C GLU A 73 13.89 6.06 3.08
N ALA A 74 12.57 6.01 3.29
CA ALA A 74 11.64 6.90 2.62
C ALA A 74 11.99 8.37 2.84
N ALA A 75 12.28 8.76 4.08
CA ALA A 75 12.69 10.12 4.42
C ALA A 75 14.02 10.50 3.74
N ARG A 76 15.02 9.60 3.78
CA ARG A 76 16.32 9.80 3.14
C ARG A 76 16.22 9.94 1.63
N ALA A 77 15.52 9.01 0.96
CA ALA A 77 15.32 9.02 -0.48
C ALA A 77 14.59 10.28 -0.96
N TRP A 78 13.62 10.76 -0.17
CA TRP A 78 12.93 12.03 -0.44
C TRP A 78 13.87 13.23 -0.39
N ILE A 79 14.71 13.33 0.66
CA ILE A 79 15.72 14.39 0.80
C ILE A 79 16.74 14.33 -0.36
N GLU A 80 17.18 13.12 -0.71
CA GLU A 80 18.18 12.86 -1.74
C GLU A 80 17.61 12.89 -3.18
N LYS A 81 16.28 13.05 -3.33
CA LYS A 81 15.56 13.06 -4.62
C LYS A 81 15.82 11.81 -5.47
N ARG A 82 15.87 10.65 -4.83
CA ARG A 82 16.00 9.34 -5.49
C ARG A 82 14.82 8.44 -5.14
N GLN A 83 14.71 7.32 -5.83
CA GLN A 83 13.74 6.28 -5.47
C GLN A 83 14.17 5.60 -4.17
N PRO A 84 13.23 5.29 -3.26
CA PRO A 84 13.51 4.53 -2.05
C PRO A 84 13.70 3.05 -2.35
N GLU A 85 14.52 2.37 -1.55
CA GLU A 85 14.69 0.92 -1.58
C GLU A 85 14.19 0.30 -0.28
N PHE A 86 13.03 -0.36 -0.32
CA PHE A 86 12.44 -0.94 0.88
C PHE A 86 12.83 -2.40 1.08
N GLU A 87 13.13 -2.76 2.33
CA GLU A 87 13.62 -4.09 2.71
C GLU A 87 12.71 -4.79 3.73
N GLY A 88 11.70 -4.11 4.28
CA GLY A 88 10.72 -4.72 5.18
C GLY A 88 11.24 -4.97 6.58
N ARG A 89 12.06 -4.06 7.12
CA ARG A 89 12.67 -4.16 8.44
C ARG A 89 12.83 -2.81 9.12
#